data_AF-A0A949WSL9-F1
#
_entry.id   AF-A0A949WSL9-F1
#
_cell.length_a   1.000
_cell.length_b   1.000
_cell.length_c   1.000
_cell.angle_alpha   90.00
_cell.angle_beta   90.00
_cell.angle_gamma   90.00
#
_symmetry.space_group_name_H-M   'P 1'
#
loop_
_entity.id
_entity.type
_entity.pdbx_description
1 polymer ?
#
loop_
_entity_poly.entity_id
_entity_poly.type
_entity_poly.pdbx_seq_one_letter_code
_entity_poly.pdbx_strand_id
1 'polypeptide(L)'
;MSSLNDAQARVSVPSNDPFDPTYVVQPGTGFDSVVGVFNQFSRGSGVILGDGNWVLTAAHVIFGEDPVQMSVAIDLPEGRIGIGVTEVIIHPDYNPDPLTGYSSANDIALLRLAETAPNAGVELYRGTSEVNSTFQLVGYGVAGTGNGGQVSVTQDPGSGLTKRTGFNTYELIDGATLPNGNAFNDIFGDPTPDGSLLFYDFDNGNAENDAFGSLGLANLGLGEQEVNSTQGDSGGPTFINGQVAGIVSGGSTFTGPNSPDVDGQLNSSFGEFSFDTRVSFFQDWIDGIVGNIFGPDPDPDPTPDPTPDPTPDPTPDPDPDPTPDPTPDPDPTPDPTPTPPVNLFPLPLPGVPIEPPLSGPTENPPSDLPDDEFVYRLYNQQTGVHIYTSSEAERDNFVASDPNIIYLAPVFETSDPFFPASVEVFRYYNPFNGSYLYTTTDEERAFISENVPTLISEGPQFRVSNFQGPGMDPVYRFYEPKTGVHFFTSSESEREFVEANIPDYQLIGVAWFSESL
;
A
#
# COMPACT_ATOMS: atom_id res chain seq x y z
N MET A 1 16.29 2.25 25.74
CA MET A 1 16.81 2.25 24.35
C MET A 1 15.96 1.27 23.57
N SER A 2 14.77 1.72 23.20
CA SER A 2 13.87 1.05 22.27
C SER A 2 14.23 1.51 20.86
N SER A 3 14.23 0.59 19.91
CA SER A 3 14.32 0.90 18.49
C SER A 3 12.91 1.10 17.94
N LEU A 4 12.50 2.36 17.81
CA LEU A 4 11.39 2.76 16.95
C LEU A 4 12.02 3.36 15.69
N ASN A 5 12.03 2.57 14.60
CA ASN A 5 12.32 2.98 13.22
C ASN A 5 12.23 1.72 12.34
N ASP A 6 11.02 1.40 11.91
CA ASP A 6 10.67 0.79 10.61
C ASP A 6 9.13 0.71 10.57
N ALA A 7 8.50 0.99 9.43
CA ALA A 7 7.07 1.28 9.39
C ALA A 7 6.36 0.70 8.15
N GLN A 8 6.36 -0.62 8.07
CA GLN A 8 5.56 -1.39 7.11
C GLN A 8 4.27 -1.89 7.81
N ALA A 9 3.32 -2.43 7.02
CA ALA A 9 1.89 -2.12 7.19
C ALA A 9 0.84 -3.32 6.95
N ARG A 10 0.17 -3.94 7.98
CA ARG A 10 -1.05 -4.85 8.14
C ARG A 10 -1.68 -5.04 9.60
N VAL A 11 -3.01 -5.04 9.81
CA VAL A 11 -3.76 -5.05 11.12
C VAL A 11 -3.60 -6.32 12.00
N SER A 12 -3.77 -6.23 13.33
CA SER A 12 -3.85 -7.36 14.30
C SER A 12 -5.24 -8.00 14.39
N VAL A 13 -5.36 -9.32 14.23
CA VAL A 13 -6.64 -10.06 14.15
C VAL A 13 -6.91 -10.95 15.37
N PRO A 14 -8.17 -11.32 15.69
CA PRO A 14 -8.48 -12.18 16.84
C PRO A 14 -8.28 -13.68 16.52
N SER A 15 -7.98 -14.02 15.26
CA SER A 15 -7.68 -15.40 14.85
C SER A 15 -6.28 -15.84 15.28
N ASN A 16 -5.96 -17.12 15.09
CA ASN A 16 -4.62 -17.67 15.34
C ASN A 16 -3.74 -17.70 14.07
N ASP A 17 -4.12 -16.95 13.04
CA ASP A 17 -3.37 -16.79 11.79
C ASP A 17 -3.22 -15.30 11.45
N PRO A 18 -2.03 -14.68 11.59
CA PRO A 18 -1.82 -13.27 11.24
C PRO A 18 -2.03 -13.01 9.73
N PHE A 19 -2.12 -14.06 8.91
CA PHE A 19 -2.37 -14.00 7.47
C PHE A 19 -3.80 -14.39 7.07
N ASP A 20 -4.73 -14.45 8.03
CA ASP A 20 -6.14 -14.79 7.79
C ASP A 20 -6.76 -13.92 6.68
N PRO A 21 -7.15 -14.54 5.53
CA PRO A 21 -7.63 -13.80 4.36
C PRO A 21 -8.99 -13.13 4.59
N THR A 22 -9.71 -13.47 5.66
CA THR A 22 -11.01 -12.87 6.02
C THR A 22 -10.89 -11.37 6.34
N TYR A 23 -9.72 -10.95 6.82
CA TYR A 23 -9.43 -9.57 7.21
C TYR A 23 -8.64 -8.80 6.13
N VAL A 24 -8.32 -9.45 4.99
CA VAL A 24 -7.56 -8.84 3.89
C VAL A 24 -8.49 -8.11 2.94
N VAL A 25 -8.31 -6.81 2.81
CA VAL A 25 -9.08 -5.99 1.87
C VAL A 25 -8.59 -6.25 0.45
N GLN A 26 -9.50 -6.66 -0.44
CA GLN A 26 -9.21 -6.77 -1.88
C GLN A 26 -9.46 -5.42 -2.56
N PRO A 27 -8.69 -5.03 -3.59
CA PRO A 27 -8.97 -3.81 -4.34
C PRO A 27 -10.36 -3.83 -4.99
N GLY A 28 -11.03 -2.68 -5.04
CA GLY A 28 -12.40 -2.53 -5.55
C GLY A 28 -13.50 -2.92 -4.56
N THR A 29 -13.16 -3.23 -3.29
CA THR A 29 -14.14 -3.61 -2.25
C THR A 29 -14.63 -2.45 -1.37
N GLY A 30 -14.27 -1.20 -1.72
CA GLY A 30 -14.83 0.01 -1.11
C GLY A 30 -13.87 0.78 -0.18
N PHE A 31 -12.66 0.28 0.04
CA PHE A 31 -11.63 0.96 0.85
C PHE A 31 -10.41 1.39 0.03
N ASP A 32 -10.56 1.56 -1.28
CA ASP A 32 -9.48 1.90 -2.20
C ASP A 32 -8.87 3.28 -1.88
N SER A 33 -9.68 4.14 -1.24
CA SER A 33 -9.32 5.47 -0.73
C SER A 33 -8.47 5.44 0.54
N VAL A 34 -8.25 4.28 1.15
CA VAL A 34 -7.23 4.05 2.18
C VAL A 34 -5.90 3.76 1.50
N VAL A 35 -4.83 4.43 1.90
CA VAL A 35 -3.54 4.43 1.19
C VAL A 35 -2.39 4.10 2.13
N GLY A 36 -1.34 3.47 1.60
CA GLY A 36 -0.04 3.43 2.27
C GLY A 36 0.69 4.75 2.07
N VAL A 37 1.32 5.30 3.11
CA VAL A 37 2.13 6.54 3.03
C VAL A 37 3.60 6.16 3.08
N PHE A 38 4.42 6.64 2.14
CA PHE A 38 5.80 6.18 1.96
C PHE A 38 6.78 7.24 1.44
N ASN A 39 8.08 7.04 1.70
CA ASN A 39 9.20 7.62 0.96
C ASN A 39 10.07 6.48 0.38
N GLN A 40 11.40 6.51 0.51
CA GLN A 40 12.28 5.35 0.34
C GLN A 40 11.78 4.11 1.13
N PHE A 41 11.17 4.33 2.29
CA PHE A 41 10.55 3.31 3.13
C PHE A 41 9.03 3.56 3.23
N SER A 42 8.25 2.51 3.46
CA SER A 42 6.90 2.68 4.02
C SER A 42 6.97 3.41 5.36
N ARG A 43 5.99 4.26 5.63
CA ARG A 43 5.91 5.11 6.84
C ARG A 43 4.66 4.90 7.68
N GLY A 44 3.59 4.42 7.06
CA GLY A 44 2.31 4.20 7.71
C GLY A 44 1.18 4.19 6.70
N SER A 45 0.02 4.67 7.15
CA SER A 45 -1.25 4.65 6.43
C SER A 45 -1.84 6.07 6.29
N GLY A 46 -2.87 6.21 5.48
CA GLY A 46 -3.60 7.46 5.26
C GLY A 46 -4.94 7.25 4.59
N VAL A 47 -5.74 8.31 4.45
CA VAL A 47 -7.03 8.29 3.76
C VAL A 47 -7.20 9.47 2.83
N ILE A 48 -7.54 9.20 1.56
CA ILE A 48 -7.87 10.21 0.55
C ILE A 48 -9.21 10.86 0.92
N LEU A 49 -9.26 12.19 0.93
CA LEU A 49 -10.44 12.99 1.31
C LEU A 49 -11.21 13.53 0.11
N GLY A 50 -12.54 13.57 0.21
CA GLY A 50 -13.47 14.29 -0.68
C GLY A 50 -13.14 14.22 -2.18
N ASP A 51 -12.61 15.33 -2.72
CA ASP A 51 -12.36 15.56 -4.14
C ASP A 51 -11.16 14.79 -4.73
N GLY A 52 -10.42 14.05 -3.90
CA GLY A 52 -9.28 13.22 -4.32
C GLY A 52 -7.92 13.94 -4.34
N ASN A 53 -7.82 15.20 -3.91
CA ASN A 53 -6.56 15.96 -3.95
C ASN A 53 -5.74 15.95 -2.64
N TRP A 54 -6.34 15.46 -1.55
CA TRP A 54 -5.74 15.47 -0.20
C TRP A 54 -5.76 14.09 0.44
N VAL A 55 -4.75 13.77 1.23
CA VAL A 55 -4.69 12.61 2.14
C VAL A 55 -4.52 13.10 3.58
N LEU A 56 -5.35 12.57 4.49
CA LEU A 56 -5.22 12.73 5.93
C LEU A 56 -4.38 11.58 6.50
N THR A 57 -3.47 11.89 7.42
CA THR A 57 -2.58 10.92 8.09
C THR A 57 -2.12 11.48 9.44
N ALA A 58 -1.31 10.74 10.19
CA ALA A 58 -0.72 11.18 11.46
C ALA A 58 0.53 12.03 11.21
N ALA A 59 0.89 12.90 12.16
CA ALA A 59 2.04 13.79 12.00
C ALA A 59 3.38 13.04 12.19
N HIS A 60 3.43 12.03 13.06
CA HIS A 60 4.65 11.24 13.29
C HIS A 60 5.08 10.42 12.05
N VAL A 61 4.13 10.01 11.21
CA VAL A 61 4.37 9.25 9.96
C VAL A 61 5.24 10.03 8.98
N ILE A 62 5.17 11.37 9.01
CA ILE A 62 5.77 12.27 8.02
C ILE A 62 6.66 13.36 8.65
N PHE A 63 7.01 13.20 9.93
CA PHE A 63 7.81 14.19 10.64
C PHE A 63 9.25 14.26 10.12
N GLY A 64 9.70 15.47 9.78
CA GLY A 64 11.06 15.74 9.30
C GLY A 64 11.29 15.54 7.80
N GLU A 65 10.26 15.15 7.05
CA GLU A 65 10.37 14.77 5.63
C GLU A 65 10.26 15.95 4.66
N ASP A 66 10.88 15.78 3.48
CA ASP A 66 10.67 16.66 2.33
C ASP A 66 9.50 16.12 1.48
N PRO A 67 8.48 16.94 1.16
CA PRO A 67 7.40 16.55 0.25
C PRO A 67 7.88 15.88 -1.05
N VAL A 68 9.02 16.31 -1.61
CA VAL A 68 9.54 15.76 -2.87
C VAL A 68 10.14 14.36 -2.73
N GLN A 69 10.13 13.76 -1.54
CA GLN A 69 10.49 12.36 -1.29
C GLN A 69 9.28 11.50 -0.92
N MET A 70 8.09 12.10 -0.75
CA MET A 70 6.90 11.43 -0.25
C MET A 70 5.93 11.05 -1.37
N SER A 71 5.26 9.91 -1.21
CA SER A 71 4.19 9.41 -2.09
C SER A 71 3.16 8.59 -1.32
N VAL A 72 1.98 8.38 -1.92
CA VAL A 72 0.90 7.54 -1.39
C VAL A 72 0.58 6.39 -2.35
N ALA A 73 0.31 5.21 -1.80
CA ALA A 73 0.08 3.97 -2.56
C ALA A 73 -1.41 3.64 -2.56
N ILE A 74 -2.00 3.56 -3.75
CA ILE A 74 -3.42 3.29 -3.96
C ILE A 74 -3.56 1.89 -4.56
N ASP A 75 -4.20 0.99 -3.82
CA ASP A 75 -4.51 -0.37 -4.27
C ASP A 75 -5.82 -0.36 -5.09
N LEU A 76 -5.74 -0.52 -6.42
CA LEU A 76 -6.88 -0.54 -7.35
C LEU A 76 -7.05 -1.93 -8.01
N PRO A 77 -8.25 -2.27 -8.55
CA PRO A 77 -8.48 -3.52 -9.27
C PRO A 77 -7.53 -3.75 -10.45
N GLU A 78 -7.09 -2.67 -11.09
CA GLU A 78 -6.14 -2.66 -12.21
C GLU A 78 -4.66 -2.77 -11.75
N GLY A 79 -4.40 -2.77 -10.44
CA GLY A 79 -3.07 -2.83 -9.83
C GLY A 79 -2.80 -1.70 -8.84
N ARG A 80 -1.71 -1.82 -8.06
CA ARG A 80 -1.25 -0.72 -7.20
C ARG A 80 -0.62 0.40 -8.04
N ILE A 81 -1.08 1.63 -7.82
CA ILE A 81 -0.42 2.85 -8.31
C ILE A 81 0.20 3.62 -7.14
N GLY A 82 1.13 4.52 -7.45
CA GLY A 82 1.58 5.56 -6.53
C GLY A 82 1.16 6.94 -7.03
N ILE A 83 1.03 7.91 -6.11
CA ILE A 83 0.92 9.34 -6.44
C ILE A 83 1.88 10.12 -5.54
N GLY A 84 2.70 11.00 -6.13
CA GLY A 84 3.63 11.86 -5.37
C GLY A 84 2.94 12.91 -4.52
N VAL A 85 3.60 13.39 -3.47
CA VAL A 85 3.15 14.50 -2.62
C VAL A 85 3.81 15.81 -3.08
N THR A 86 3.06 16.92 -3.01
CA THR A 86 3.56 18.27 -3.35
C THR A 86 3.58 19.24 -2.18
N GLU A 87 2.81 18.97 -1.13
CA GLU A 87 2.67 19.84 0.03
C GLU A 87 2.42 18.97 1.27
N VAL A 88 3.10 19.32 2.37
CA VAL A 88 3.00 18.65 3.67
C VAL A 88 2.58 19.69 4.70
N ILE A 89 1.48 19.44 5.41
CA ILE A 89 0.94 20.36 6.42
C ILE A 89 0.67 19.58 7.71
N ILE A 90 1.63 19.61 8.63
CA ILE A 90 1.52 19.12 10.00
C ILE A 90 0.72 20.15 10.84
N HIS A 91 -0.06 19.68 11.83
CA HIS A 91 -0.75 20.57 12.76
C HIS A 91 0.24 21.53 13.48
N PRO A 92 -0.01 22.85 13.55
CA PRO A 92 0.98 23.82 14.03
C PRO A 92 1.37 23.65 15.51
N ASP A 93 0.52 23.03 16.32
CA ASP A 93 0.77 22.71 17.72
C ASP A 93 1.29 21.27 17.95
N TYR A 94 1.67 20.54 16.88
CA TYR A 94 2.35 19.25 17.01
C TYR A 94 3.78 19.44 17.54
N ASN A 95 4.09 18.85 18.69
CA ASN A 95 5.36 19.06 19.41
C ASN A 95 6.04 17.71 19.75
N PRO A 96 6.65 17.03 18.77
CA PRO A 96 7.25 15.71 18.96
C PRO A 96 8.54 15.74 19.78
N ASP A 97 8.89 14.60 20.38
CA ASP A 97 10.23 14.37 20.90
C ASP A 97 11.27 14.43 19.76
N PRO A 98 12.34 15.25 19.86
CA PRO A 98 13.30 15.44 18.77
C PRO A 98 14.19 14.22 18.42
N LEU A 99 14.06 13.10 19.12
CA LEU A 99 14.80 11.85 18.84
C LEU A 99 13.91 10.77 18.21
N THR A 100 12.62 10.73 18.54
CA THR A 100 11.67 9.73 17.99
C THR A 100 10.74 10.31 16.93
N GLY A 101 10.60 11.63 16.83
CA GLY A 101 9.63 12.26 15.95
C GLY A 101 8.17 12.09 16.39
N TYR A 102 7.94 11.63 17.63
CA TYR A 102 6.62 11.26 18.15
C TYR A 102 6.11 12.19 19.26
N SER A 103 4.81 12.47 19.22
CA SER A 103 3.97 13.02 20.30
C SER A 103 2.54 12.52 20.03
N SER A 104 1.74 12.38 21.07
CA SER A 104 0.31 12.07 20.97
C SER A 104 -0.57 13.32 20.86
N ALA A 105 -0.04 14.47 21.32
CA ALA A 105 -0.73 15.75 21.25
C ALA A 105 -0.70 16.33 19.82
N ASN A 106 -1.89 16.44 19.20
CA ASN A 106 -2.08 16.99 17.85
C ASN A 106 -1.42 16.19 16.72
N ASP A 107 -1.35 14.86 16.85
CA ASP A 107 -0.73 13.95 15.88
C ASP A 107 -1.58 13.78 14.60
N ILE A 108 -1.63 14.83 13.78
CA ILE A 108 -2.41 14.89 12.53
C ILE A 108 -1.73 15.74 11.47
N ALA A 109 -1.79 15.28 10.22
CA ALA A 109 -1.18 15.93 9.07
C ALA A 109 -2.03 15.75 7.79
N LEU A 110 -1.91 16.73 6.89
CA LEU A 110 -2.47 16.72 5.55
C LEU A 110 -1.36 16.66 4.51
N LEU A 111 -1.50 15.74 3.55
CA LEU A 111 -0.64 15.59 2.38
C LEU A 111 -1.43 16.02 1.14
N ARG A 112 -0.84 16.87 0.31
CA ARG A 112 -1.43 17.25 -0.97
C ARG A 112 -0.84 16.42 -2.10
N LEU A 113 -1.70 15.76 -2.87
CA LEU A 113 -1.26 14.92 -3.98
C LEU A 113 -0.82 15.77 -5.18
N ALA A 114 0.13 15.24 -5.96
CA ALA A 114 0.61 15.85 -7.20
C ALA A 114 -0.45 15.82 -8.32
N GLU A 115 -1.27 14.76 -8.31
CA GLU A 115 -2.39 14.54 -9.21
C GLU A 115 -3.60 14.06 -8.40
N THR A 116 -4.81 14.34 -8.88
CA THR A 116 -6.05 13.89 -8.23
C THR A 116 -6.14 12.36 -8.26
N ALA A 117 -6.50 11.74 -7.13
CA ALA A 117 -6.72 10.30 -7.06
C ALA A 117 -7.80 9.83 -8.06
N PRO A 118 -7.67 8.62 -8.66
CA PRO A 118 -8.64 8.11 -9.64
C PRO A 118 -9.96 7.66 -8.99
N ASN A 119 -9.92 7.35 -7.70
CA ASN A 119 -11.05 6.99 -6.85
C ASN A 119 -11.51 8.19 -6.01
N ALA A 120 -12.81 8.24 -5.69
CA ALA A 120 -13.38 9.28 -4.84
C ALA A 120 -12.78 9.22 -3.42
N GLY A 121 -12.53 10.37 -2.81
CA GLY A 121 -12.13 10.45 -1.41
C GLY A 121 -13.29 10.19 -0.45
N VAL A 122 -12.96 10.10 0.84
CA VAL A 122 -13.92 9.81 1.92
C VAL A 122 -14.33 11.09 2.65
N GLU A 123 -15.54 11.07 3.20
CA GLU A 123 -16.09 12.11 4.07
C GLU A 123 -15.54 12.01 5.50
N LEU A 124 -15.44 13.15 6.19
CA LEU A 124 -15.10 13.17 7.63
C LEU A 124 -16.36 12.92 8.48
N TYR A 125 -16.20 12.24 9.61
CA TYR A 125 -17.27 12.11 10.60
C TYR A 125 -17.44 13.46 11.32
N ARG A 126 -18.59 14.10 11.09
CA ARG A 126 -18.91 15.45 11.60
C ARG A 126 -19.59 15.45 12.98
N GLY A 127 -19.95 14.28 13.49
CA GLY A 127 -20.67 14.12 14.76
C GLY A 127 -19.79 14.21 16.01
N THR A 128 -20.39 13.95 17.17
CA THR A 128 -19.71 13.93 18.48
C THR A 128 -20.20 12.77 19.35
N SER A 129 -20.41 11.59 18.76
CA SER A 129 -20.95 10.40 19.43
C SER A 129 -20.15 9.14 19.09
N GLU A 130 -18.84 9.29 19.02
CA GLU A 130 -17.88 8.22 18.73
C GLU A 130 -17.80 7.21 19.88
N VAL A 131 -17.89 7.67 21.13
CA VAL A 131 -17.82 6.81 22.32
C VAL A 131 -19.06 5.92 22.42
N ASN A 132 -18.86 4.61 22.56
CA ASN A 132 -19.80 3.49 22.38
C ASN A 132 -20.26 3.25 20.93
N SER A 133 -19.67 3.90 19.92
CA SER A 133 -19.87 3.51 18.52
C SER A 133 -18.85 2.45 18.11
N THR A 134 -19.33 1.39 17.46
CA THR A 134 -18.48 0.49 16.70
C THR A 134 -17.91 1.24 15.50
N PHE A 135 -16.59 1.21 15.34
CA PHE A 135 -15.88 1.71 14.18
C PHE A 135 -15.26 0.56 13.39
N GLN A 136 -14.94 0.82 12.12
CA GLN A 136 -14.18 -0.08 11.27
C GLN A 136 -12.76 0.46 11.10
N LEU A 137 -11.76 -0.22 11.68
CA LEU A 137 -10.36 0.04 11.37
C LEU A 137 -10.11 -0.42 9.94
N VAL A 138 -9.52 0.44 9.12
CA VAL A 138 -8.95 0.03 7.84
C VAL A 138 -7.62 0.71 7.69
N GLY A 139 -6.62 -0.07 7.35
CA GLY A 139 -5.31 0.47 7.18
C GLY A 139 -4.35 -0.66 6.93
N TYR A 140 -3.27 -0.56 7.65
CA TYR A 140 -2.11 -1.37 7.47
C TYR A 140 -1.57 -1.76 8.87
N GLY A 141 -0.35 -1.51 9.41
CA GLY A 141 0.15 -2.14 10.69
C GLY A 141 1.32 -3.18 10.64
N VAL A 142 1.50 -4.13 11.55
CA VAL A 142 2.22 -5.39 11.23
C VAL A 142 1.35 -6.58 11.61
N ALA A 143 1.28 -7.58 10.71
CA ALA A 143 0.29 -8.65 10.80
C ALA A 143 0.36 -9.35 12.15
N GLY A 144 -0.72 -9.29 12.90
CA GLY A 144 -0.73 -9.73 14.29
C GLY A 144 -1.88 -10.64 14.65
N THR A 145 -1.77 -11.25 15.82
CA THR A 145 -2.82 -12.07 16.43
C THR A 145 -3.00 -11.67 17.89
N GLY A 146 -4.23 -11.61 18.38
CA GLY A 146 -4.48 -11.28 19.79
C GLY A 146 -3.75 -12.20 20.79
N ASN A 147 -3.45 -13.46 20.42
CA ASN A 147 -2.71 -14.39 21.27
C ASN A 147 -1.17 -14.29 21.21
N GLY A 148 -0.59 -13.41 20.39
CA GLY A 148 0.86 -13.35 20.19
C GLY A 148 1.42 -12.06 19.57
N GLY A 149 0.61 -11.00 19.51
CA GLY A 149 0.98 -9.71 18.95
C GLY A 149 1.22 -9.70 17.46
N GLN A 150 1.79 -8.60 16.98
CA GLN A 150 2.38 -8.46 15.64
C GLN A 150 3.61 -9.38 15.46
N VAL A 151 3.73 -9.97 14.26
CA VAL A 151 4.96 -10.66 13.85
C VAL A 151 6.10 -9.67 13.57
N SER A 152 7.31 -10.15 13.27
CA SER A 152 8.38 -9.28 12.76
C SER A 152 8.20 -8.98 11.26
N VAL A 153 8.69 -7.82 10.79
CA VAL A 153 8.73 -7.47 9.36
C VAL A 153 9.48 -8.52 8.50
N THR A 154 10.38 -9.31 9.08
CA THR A 154 11.04 -10.44 8.38
C THR A 154 10.13 -11.67 8.22
N GLN A 155 9.15 -11.85 9.10
CA GLN A 155 8.10 -12.87 8.96
C GLN A 155 6.96 -12.39 8.04
N ASP A 156 6.82 -11.08 7.88
CA ASP A 156 5.86 -10.44 7.00
C ASP A 156 6.51 -9.43 6.03
N PRO A 157 7.25 -9.92 5.00
CA PRO A 157 7.85 -9.06 3.98
C PRO A 157 6.83 -8.46 2.99
N GLY A 158 5.53 -8.74 3.19
CA GLY A 158 4.42 -8.11 2.47
C GLY A 158 3.68 -7.07 3.31
N SER A 159 4.26 -6.66 4.43
CA SER A 159 3.82 -5.49 5.18
C SER A 159 4.02 -4.24 4.29
N GLY A 160 3.05 -3.31 4.29
CA GLY A 160 3.02 -2.16 3.35
C GLY A 160 2.28 -2.47 2.05
N LEU A 161 2.20 -3.74 1.67
CA LEU A 161 1.62 -4.21 0.41
C LEU A 161 0.24 -4.85 0.56
N THR A 162 -0.32 -4.98 1.77
CA THR A 162 -1.57 -5.74 1.98
C THR A 162 -2.48 -5.12 3.04
N LYS A 163 -3.38 -4.25 2.57
CA LYS A 163 -4.42 -3.60 3.35
C LYS A 163 -5.26 -4.59 4.16
N ARG A 164 -5.61 -4.24 5.40
CA ARG A 164 -6.51 -5.03 6.26
C ARG A 164 -7.62 -4.18 6.85
N THR A 165 -8.65 -4.87 7.33
CA THR A 165 -9.75 -4.26 8.09
C THR A 165 -10.28 -5.20 9.16
N GLY A 166 -10.83 -4.61 10.22
CA GLY A 166 -11.72 -5.25 11.17
C GLY A 166 -12.52 -4.20 11.93
N PHE A 167 -13.23 -4.61 12.97
CA PHE A 167 -14.08 -3.72 13.76
C PHE A 167 -13.61 -3.66 15.21
N ASN A 168 -13.85 -2.54 15.87
CA ASN A 168 -13.73 -2.41 17.32
C ASN A 168 -14.70 -1.30 17.81
N THR A 169 -14.76 -1.01 19.11
CA THR A 169 -15.61 0.03 19.72
C THR A 169 -14.72 1.09 20.37
N TYR A 170 -15.19 2.33 20.55
CA TYR A 170 -14.48 3.33 21.36
C TYR A 170 -15.09 3.45 22.76
N GLU A 171 -14.31 3.19 23.81
CA GLU A 171 -14.80 3.18 25.20
C GLU A 171 -14.76 4.56 25.84
N LEU A 172 -13.85 5.43 25.38
CA LEU A 172 -13.57 6.73 26.02
C LEU A 172 -12.78 7.71 25.12
N ILE A 173 -12.62 8.94 25.63
CA ILE A 173 -11.84 10.03 25.05
C ILE A 173 -10.85 10.58 26.08
N ASP A 174 -9.84 11.31 25.62
CA ASP A 174 -8.96 12.07 26.51
C ASP A 174 -9.76 13.08 27.35
N GLY A 175 -9.35 13.31 28.61
CA GLY A 175 -10.08 14.14 29.57
C GLY A 175 -11.31 13.47 30.22
N ALA A 176 -11.66 12.23 29.84
CA ALA A 176 -12.82 11.54 30.40
C ALA A 176 -12.70 11.30 31.92
N THR A 177 -13.79 11.49 32.67
CA THR A 177 -13.81 11.20 34.12
C THR A 177 -14.11 9.74 34.38
N LEU A 178 -13.14 9.02 34.95
CA LEU A 178 -13.24 7.60 35.30
C LEU A 178 -14.20 7.35 36.49
N PRO A 179 -14.71 6.11 36.67
CA PRO A 179 -15.57 5.76 37.81
C PRO A 179 -14.94 5.97 39.20
N ASN A 180 -13.60 6.04 39.26
CA ASN A 180 -12.84 6.34 40.47
C ASN A 180 -12.77 7.86 40.81
N GLY A 181 -13.22 8.73 39.91
CA GLY A 181 -13.24 10.19 40.07
C GLY A 181 -11.98 10.93 39.58
N ASN A 182 -10.99 10.23 39.04
CA ASN A 182 -9.85 10.82 38.33
C ASN A 182 -10.22 11.11 36.86
N ALA A 183 -9.49 12.01 36.21
CA ALA A 183 -9.47 12.07 34.76
C ALA A 183 -8.60 10.94 34.17
N PHE A 184 -8.92 10.52 32.96
CA PHE A 184 -8.04 9.79 32.06
C PHE A 184 -7.56 10.80 31.02
N ASN A 185 -6.38 11.38 31.25
CA ASN A 185 -5.81 12.48 30.48
C ASN A 185 -4.27 12.43 30.52
N ASP A 186 -3.61 13.27 29.73
CA ASP A 186 -2.14 13.44 29.70
C ASP A 186 -1.37 12.09 29.59
N ILE A 187 -1.80 11.17 28.71
CA ILE A 187 -1.16 9.85 28.59
C ILE A 187 0.32 10.01 28.22
N PHE A 188 1.16 9.17 28.83
CA PHE A 188 2.62 9.25 28.79
C PHE A 188 3.22 10.55 29.39
N GLY A 189 2.39 11.48 29.89
CA GLY A 189 2.80 12.79 30.38
C GLY A 189 2.93 13.86 29.29
N ASP A 190 2.42 13.59 28.09
CA ASP A 190 2.30 14.55 26.99
C ASP A 190 1.03 15.41 27.22
N PRO A 191 1.10 16.75 27.27
CA PRO A 191 -0.05 17.61 27.57
C PRO A 191 -1.04 17.69 26.39
N THR A 192 -1.82 16.63 26.24
CA THR A 192 -2.83 16.44 25.19
C THR A 192 -4.08 17.29 25.46
N PRO A 193 -4.73 17.87 24.43
CA PRO A 193 -5.99 18.59 24.62
C PRO A 193 -7.16 17.65 24.97
N ASP A 194 -7.83 17.89 26.11
CA ASP A 194 -9.04 17.17 26.54
C ASP A 194 -10.01 16.94 25.36
N GLY A 195 -10.26 15.68 25.02
CA GLY A 195 -11.18 15.26 23.97
C GLY A 195 -10.62 15.23 22.54
N SER A 196 -9.30 15.39 22.33
CA SER A 196 -8.65 15.29 21.00
C SER A 196 -8.21 13.88 20.61
N LEU A 197 -8.22 12.92 21.53
CA LEU A 197 -7.96 11.49 21.26
C LEU A 197 -9.21 10.64 21.57
N LEU A 198 -9.40 9.60 20.76
CA LEU A 198 -10.33 8.49 20.97
C LEU A 198 -9.53 7.26 21.41
N PHE A 199 -10.10 6.42 22.27
CA PHE A 199 -9.45 5.23 22.81
C PHE A 199 -10.31 3.99 22.66
N TYR A 200 -9.66 2.87 22.38
CA TYR A 200 -10.25 1.54 22.28
C TYR A 200 -9.29 0.48 22.83
N ASP A 201 -9.81 -0.54 23.50
CA ASP A 201 -9.03 -1.71 23.91
C ASP A 201 -9.29 -2.93 23.01
N PHE A 202 -8.50 -3.98 23.17
CA PHE A 202 -8.58 -5.19 22.34
C PHE A 202 -8.66 -6.42 23.23
N ASP A 203 -9.84 -7.03 23.34
CA ASP A 203 -10.06 -8.24 24.13
C ASP A 203 -10.53 -9.44 23.27
N ASN A 204 -10.77 -10.55 23.96
CA ASN A 204 -11.15 -11.84 23.39
C ASN A 204 -12.51 -12.34 23.92
N GLY A 205 -13.38 -11.42 24.32
CA GLY A 205 -14.66 -11.63 24.99
C GLY A 205 -14.56 -11.96 26.48
N ASN A 206 -13.39 -11.80 27.13
CA ASN A 206 -13.19 -12.13 28.53
C ASN A 206 -12.71 -10.94 29.36
N ALA A 207 -13.39 -10.68 30.48
CA ALA A 207 -13.04 -9.63 31.46
C ALA A 207 -11.72 -9.88 32.24
N GLU A 208 -10.88 -10.82 31.80
CA GLU A 208 -9.48 -10.94 32.22
C GLU A 208 -8.54 -10.20 31.24
N ASN A 209 -9.01 -9.85 30.04
CA ASN A 209 -8.30 -9.11 28.99
C ASN A 209 -8.97 -7.76 28.63
N ASP A 210 -10.15 -7.46 29.20
CA ASP A 210 -10.80 -6.13 29.25
C ASP A 210 -9.86 -5.11 29.93
N ALA A 211 -9.25 -4.22 29.16
CA ALA A 211 -8.18 -3.35 29.63
C ALA A 211 -8.73 -2.11 30.35
N PHE A 212 -9.80 -1.50 29.85
CA PHE A 212 -10.47 -0.37 30.49
C PHE A 212 -11.40 -0.80 31.64
N GLY A 213 -11.82 -2.07 31.68
CA GLY A 213 -12.40 -2.73 32.85
C GLY A 213 -11.47 -2.74 34.06
N SER A 214 -10.15 -2.76 33.85
CA SER A 214 -9.17 -2.54 34.92
C SER A 214 -9.27 -1.14 35.57
N LEU A 215 -9.75 -0.15 34.82
CA LEU A 215 -10.07 1.21 35.29
C LEU A 215 -11.50 1.34 35.85
N GLY A 216 -12.31 0.28 35.72
CA GLY A 216 -13.73 0.21 36.10
C GLY A 216 -14.71 0.48 34.97
N LEU A 217 -14.25 0.63 33.73
CA LEU A 217 -15.05 0.83 32.52
C LEU A 217 -15.22 -0.50 31.75
N ALA A 218 -15.81 -1.50 32.41
CA ALA A 218 -15.90 -2.84 31.84
C ALA A 218 -16.78 -2.88 30.58
N ASN A 219 -16.15 -3.09 29.43
CA ASN A 219 -16.77 -3.39 28.14
C ASN A 219 -16.11 -4.65 27.55
N LEU A 220 -16.79 -5.35 26.66
CA LEU A 220 -16.28 -6.53 25.95
C LEU A 220 -16.63 -6.38 24.45
N GLY A 221 -16.36 -5.19 23.91
CA GLY A 221 -17.06 -4.53 22.81
C GLY A 221 -17.70 -5.44 21.78
N LEU A 222 -16.87 -6.13 20.99
CA LEU A 222 -17.26 -7.17 20.02
C LEU A 222 -16.72 -8.56 20.41
N GLY A 223 -15.87 -8.66 21.43
CA GLY A 223 -15.26 -9.89 21.91
C GLY A 223 -14.32 -10.53 20.88
N GLU A 224 -14.48 -11.83 20.60
CA GLU A 224 -13.66 -12.59 19.60
C GLU A 224 -13.71 -12.06 18.14
N GLN A 225 -14.29 -10.89 17.88
CA GLN A 225 -14.36 -10.22 16.57
C GLN A 225 -13.66 -8.84 16.55
N GLU A 226 -13.08 -8.40 17.67
CA GLU A 226 -12.30 -7.17 17.75
C GLU A 226 -11.00 -7.25 16.95
N VAL A 227 -10.44 -6.09 16.59
CA VAL A 227 -9.09 -5.96 16.03
C VAL A 227 -8.35 -4.82 16.73
N ASN A 228 -7.02 -4.86 16.66
CA ASN A 228 -6.16 -3.76 17.10
C ASN A 228 -5.27 -3.27 15.96
N SER A 229 -5.00 -1.96 15.99
CA SER A 229 -3.97 -1.33 15.19
C SER A 229 -2.58 -1.80 15.62
N THR A 230 -1.68 -1.98 14.66
CA THR A 230 -0.29 -2.39 14.88
C THR A 230 0.70 -1.37 14.33
N GLN A 231 2.01 -1.58 14.52
CA GLN A 231 3.05 -0.65 14.04
C GLN A 231 2.91 -0.37 12.54
N GLY A 232 2.63 0.87 12.13
CA GLY A 232 2.39 1.22 10.72
C GLY A 232 0.91 1.28 10.29
N ASP A 233 -0.04 1.02 11.20
CA ASP A 233 -1.42 1.48 11.04
C ASP A 233 -1.49 2.98 11.24
N SER A 234 -0.53 3.55 11.99
CA SER A 234 -0.21 4.98 12.10
C SER A 234 -0.65 5.80 10.90
N GLY A 235 -1.56 6.74 11.12
CA GLY A 235 -2.14 7.60 10.09
C GLY A 235 -3.35 7.02 9.34
N GLY A 236 -3.67 5.75 9.55
CA GLY A 236 -4.78 5.04 8.92
C GLY A 236 -6.14 5.44 9.49
N PRO A 237 -7.20 5.38 8.68
CA PRO A 237 -8.55 5.75 9.10
C PRO A 237 -9.25 4.68 9.93
N THR A 238 -9.98 5.17 10.92
CA THR A 238 -11.04 4.44 11.62
C THR A 238 -12.39 5.05 11.24
N PHE A 239 -13.31 4.24 10.72
CA PHE A 239 -14.55 4.70 10.12
C PHE A 239 -15.77 4.49 11.00
N ILE A 240 -16.58 5.53 11.20
CA ILE A 240 -17.95 5.41 11.71
C ILE A 240 -18.91 5.71 10.56
N ASN A 241 -19.84 4.79 10.25
CA ASN A 241 -20.77 4.90 9.12
C ASN A 241 -20.09 5.15 7.75
N GLY A 242 -18.85 4.71 7.57
CA GLY A 242 -18.05 4.98 6.36
C GLY A 242 -17.43 6.38 6.29
N GLN A 243 -17.52 7.18 7.35
CA GLN A 243 -16.87 8.49 7.46
C GLN A 243 -15.66 8.41 8.41
N VAL A 244 -14.58 9.15 8.13
CA VAL A 244 -13.34 9.12 8.93
C VAL A 244 -13.58 9.75 10.30
N ALA A 245 -13.53 8.95 11.37
CA ALA A 245 -13.75 9.38 12.76
C ALA A 245 -12.46 9.57 13.54
N GLY A 246 -11.49 8.67 13.34
CA GLY A 246 -10.16 8.74 13.90
C GLY A 246 -9.07 8.52 12.85
N ILE A 247 -7.85 8.86 13.25
CA ILE A 247 -6.59 8.61 12.55
C ILE A 247 -5.64 7.95 13.55
N VAL A 248 -5.23 6.71 13.31
CA VAL A 248 -4.42 5.91 14.26
C VAL A 248 -3.15 6.66 14.66
N SER A 249 -2.96 6.88 15.97
CA SER A 249 -1.81 7.61 16.53
C SER A 249 -0.90 6.73 17.38
N GLY A 250 -1.41 5.71 18.07
CA GLY A 250 -0.54 4.81 18.85
C GLY A 250 -1.24 3.71 19.63
N GLY A 251 -0.42 2.94 20.36
CA GLY A 251 -0.81 1.81 21.19
C GLY A 251 -0.11 1.83 22.56
N SER A 252 -0.67 1.11 23.53
CA SER A 252 -0.20 1.04 24.90
C SER A 252 -0.63 -0.25 25.60
N THR A 253 0.07 -0.61 26.67
CA THR A 253 -0.29 -1.72 27.56
C THR A 253 -0.25 -1.26 29.02
N PHE A 254 -1.14 -1.81 29.85
CA PHE A 254 -0.99 -1.70 31.30
C PHE A 254 0.05 -2.70 31.79
N THR A 255 0.87 -2.32 32.79
CA THR A 255 1.95 -3.18 33.30
C THR A 255 1.82 -3.45 34.79
N GLY A 256 1.70 -4.70 35.19
CA GLY A 256 1.75 -5.07 36.62
C GLY A 256 1.31 -6.50 36.92
N PRO A 257 1.20 -6.85 38.23
CA PRO A 257 0.48 -8.06 38.62
C PRO A 257 -1.01 -7.89 38.31
N ASN A 258 -1.59 -8.86 37.60
CA ASN A 258 -2.91 -8.77 36.97
C ASN A 258 -2.97 -7.66 35.89
N SER A 259 -1.98 -7.63 34.99
CA SER A 259 -2.18 -7.00 33.68
C SER A 259 -3.31 -7.72 32.92
N PRO A 260 -4.11 -6.98 32.13
CA PRO A 260 -5.02 -7.55 31.15
C PRO A 260 -4.28 -8.15 29.94
N ASP A 261 -3.12 -7.58 29.59
CA ASP A 261 -2.18 -8.04 28.56
C ASP A 261 -1.77 -9.52 28.73
N VAL A 262 -1.94 -10.32 27.67
CA VAL A 262 -1.74 -11.78 27.65
C VAL A 262 -0.27 -12.23 27.75
N ASP A 263 0.71 -11.42 27.34
CA ASP A 263 2.13 -11.80 27.37
C ASP A 263 3.07 -10.80 28.08
N GLY A 264 2.57 -9.59 28.35
CA GLY A 264 3.24 -8.50 29.05
C GLY A 264 4.15 -7.63 28.18
N GLN A 265 4.08 -7.75 26.86
CA GLN A 265 4.79 -6.89 25.90
C GLN A 265 3.79 -5.98 25.15
N LEU A 266 4.17 -4.73 24.92
CA LEU A 266 3.48 -3.84 23.97
C LEU A 266 3.72 -4.37 22.54
N ASN A 267 2.78 -5.17 22.00
CA ASN A 267 2.88 -5.81 20.69
C ASN A 267 1.53 -5.93 19.96
N SER A 268 0.47 -5.27 20.44
CA SER A 268 -0.92 -5.32 19.94
C SER A 268 -1.58 -6.71 20.03
N SER A 269 -1.31 -7.40 21.14
CA SER A 269 -2.03 -8.57 21.66
C SER A 269 -3.30 -8.21 22.44
N PHE A 270 -4.05 -9.22 22.88
CA PHE A 270 -5.23 -9.06 23.74
C PHE A 270 -4.84 -8.48 25.11
N GLY A 271 -5.61 -7.50 25.59
CA GLY A 271 -5.34 -6.77 26.83
C GLY A 271 -4.47 -5.52 26.68
N GLU A 272 -4.14 -5.17 25.44
CA GLU A 272 -3.58 -3.87 25.08
C GLU A 272 -4.69 -2.90 24.64
N PHE A 273 -4.35 -1.61 24.56
CA PHE A 273 -5.26 -0.56 24.10
C PHE A 273 -4.56 0.42 23.17
N SER A 274 -5.32 1.02 22.26
CA SER A 274 -4.82 1.92 21.22
C SER A 274 -5.67 3.18 21.11
N PHE A 275 -5.19 4.13 20.32
CA PHE A 275 -5.78 5.46 20.25
C PHE A 275 -5.59 6.16 18.92
N ASP A 276 -6.61 6.94 18.59
CA ASP A 276 -6.71 7.72 17.37
C ASP A 276 -6.72 9.21 17.67
N THR A 277 -6.07 10.00 16.82
CA THR A 277 -6.33 11.44 16.73
C THR A 277 -7.74 11.65 16.19
N ARG A 278 -8.59 12.30 16.99
CA ARG A 278 -10.03 12.42 16.74
C ARG A 278 -10.33 13.46 15.66
N VAL A 279 -10.77 13.00 14.49
CA VAL A 279 -11.01 13.87 13.32
C VAL A 279 -12.07 14.94 13.62
N SER A 280 -13.12 14.60 14.38
CA SER A 280 -14.18 15.55 14.72
C SER A 280 -13.71 16.73 15.61
N PHE A 281 -12.57 16.60 16.30
CA PHE A 281 -11.93 17.68 17.08
C PHE A 281 -11.15 18.65 16.18
N PHE A 282 -10.50 18.15 15.12
CA PHE A 282 -9.62 18.93 14.24
C PHE A 282 -10.33 19.49 12.98
N GLN A 283 -11.66 19.39 12.88
CA GLN A 283 -12.44 19.83 11.71
C GLN A 283 -12.12 21.25 11.25
N ASP A 284 -12.16 22.24 12.15
CA ASP A 284 -11.87 23.65 11.83
C ASP A 284 -10.47 23.86 11.21
N TRP A 285 -9.49 23.02 11.58
CA TRP A 285 -8.15 23.02 11.02
C TRP A 285 -8.11 22.33 9.65
N ILE A 286 -8.73 21.15 9.52
CA ILE A 286 -8.80 20.41 8.25
C ILE A 286 -9.52 21.24 7.18
N ASP A 287 -10.74 21.69 7.46
CA ASP A 287 -11.57 22.47 6.53
C ASP A 287 -10.96 23.84 6.21
N GLY A 288 -10.21 24.42 7.16
CA GLY A 288 -9.43 25.64 6.97
C GLY A 288 -8.27 25.50 5.98
N ILE A 289 -7.80 24.27 5.72
CA ILE A 289 -6.74 23.93 4.77
C ILE A 289 -7.32 23.41 3.45
N VAL A 290 -8.15 22.35 3.50
CA VAL A 290 -8.67 21.69 2.29
C VAL A 290 -9.79 22.49 1.63
N GLY A 291 -10.54 23.27 2.40
CA GLY A 291 -11.71 24.00 1.92
C GLY A 291 -12.88 23.10 1.57
N ASN A 292 -13.68 23.49 0.57
CA ASN A 292 -14.87 22.74 0.18
C ASN A 292 -14.55 21.63 -0.84
N ILE A 293 -13.95 20.54 -0.37
CA ILE A 293 -13.74 19.30 -1.15
C ILE A 293 -14.85 18.25 -0.96
N PHE A 294 -15.65 18.39 0.09
CA PHE A 294 -16.73 17.47 0.51
C PHE A 294 -18.08 17.76 -0.18
N GLY A 295 -18.16 18.84 -0.96
CA GLY A 295 -19.39 19.25 -1.67
C GLY A 295 -20.39 19.98 -0.77
N PRO A 296 -21.69 20.01 -1.14
CA PRO A 296 -22.70 20.63 -0.31
C PRO A 296 -23.00 19.77 0.92
N ASP A 297 -22.62 20.29 2.10
CA ASP A 297 -22.86 19.76 3.44
C ASP A 297 -24.20 19.00 3.56
N PRO A 298 -24.19 17.69 3.90
CA PRO A 298 -25.42 16.92 4.09
C PRO A 298 -26.18 17.44 5.33
N ASP A 299 -27.33 18.08 5.06
CA ASP A 299 -28.24 18.71 6.03
C ASP A 299 -28.33 17.88 7.34
N PRO A 300 -27.91 18.41 8.50
CA PRO A 300 -27.60 17.62 9.69
C PRO A 300 -28.77 16.73 10.13
N ASP A 301 -28.44 15.45 10.36
CA ASP A 301 -29.38 14.33 10.50
C ASP A 301 -30.64 14.69 11.31
N PRO A 302 -31.85 14.67 10.69
CA PRO A 302 -33.06 15.15 11.33
C PRO A 302 -33.36 14.35 12.59
N THR A 303 -33.36 15.04 13.73
CA THR A 303 -33.56 14.48 15.08
C THR A 303 -34.64 13.39 15.08
N PRO A 304 -34.36 12.16 15.58
CA PRO A 304 -35.22 11.01 15.38
C PRO A 304 -36.71 11.27 15.67
N ASP A 305 -37.54 11.11 14.63
CA ASP A 305 -39.00 11.29 14.71
C ASP A 305 -39.57 10.27 15.73
N PRO A 306 -40.34 10.70 16.75
CA PRO A 306 -40.83 9.82 17.81
C PRO A 306 -41.52 8.55 17.28
N THR A 307 -41.04 7.40 17.78
CA THR A 307 -41.40 6.06 17.31
C THR A 307 -42.91 5.88 17.09
N PRO A 308 -43.35 5.44 15.89
CA PRO A 308 -44.76 5.21 15.61
C PRO A 308 -45.43 4.25 16.61
N ASP A 309 -46.62 4.64 17.07
CA ASP A 309 -47.47 3.85 17.98
C ASP A 309 -47.85 2.51 17.29
N PRO A 310 -47.59 1.34 17.90
CA PRO A 310 -47.68 0.05 17.21
C PRO A 310 -49.08 -0.24 16.66
N THR A 311 -49.17 -0.33 15.33
CA THR A 311 -50.40 -0.70 14.61
C THR A 311 -50.78 -2.15 14.88
N PRO A 312 -52.09 -2.49 14.99
CA PRO A 312 -52.53 -3.85 15.30
C PRO A 312 -52.09 -4.93 14.31
N ASP A 313 -51.84 -6.12 14.86
CA ASP A 313 -51.40 -7.35 14.19
C ASP A 313 -52.30 -7.77 13.00
N PRO A 314 -51.75 -7.96 11.78
CA PRO A 314 -52.54 -8.31 10.60
C PRO A 314 -53.00 -9.79 10.62
N THR A 315 -54.27 -10.01 10.27
CA THR A 315 -54.82 -11.37 10.12
C THR A 315 -54.22 -12.10 8.91
N PRO A 316 -54.05 -13.44 8.95
CA PRO A 316 -53.45 -14.20 7.85
C PRO A 316 -54.22 -14.08 6.53
N ASP A 317 -53.50 -13.78 5.45
CA ASP A 317 -53.99 -13.81 4.07
C ASP A 317 -53.88 -15.25 3.48
N PRO A 318 -54.68 -15.63 2.45
CA PRO A 318 -54.72 -17.00 1.94
C PRO A 318 -53.64 -17.32 0.89
N ASP A 319 -53.51 -18.62 0.55
CA ASP A 319 -52.50 -19.17 -0.38
C ASP A 319 -52.36 -18.39 -1.71
N PRO A 320 -51.12 -18.21 -2.22
CA PRO A 320 -50.86 -17.57 -3.51
C PRO A 320 -51.23 -18.46 -4.71
N ASP A 321 -51.88 -17.85 -5.71
CA ASP A 321 -52.14 -18.45 -7.03
C ASP A 321 -50.82 -18.56 -7.83
N PRO A 322 -50.62 -19.55 -8.72
CA PRO A 322 -49.30 -19.86 -9.27
C PRO A 322 -48.83 -18.85 -10.32
N THR A 323 -47.53 -18.57 -10.32
CA THR A 323 -46.89 -17.58 -11.20
C THR A 323 -46.90 -17.99 -12.68
N PRO A 324 -47.08 -17.05 -13.62
CA PRO A 324 -46.91 -17.29 -15.06
C PRO A 324 -45.47 -17.68 -15.44
N ASP A 325 -45.37 -18.45 -16.53
CA ASP A 325 -44.13 -18.94 -17.15
C ASP A 325 -43.31 -17.76 -17.75
N PRO A 326 -41.97 -17.66 -17.52
CA PRO A 326 -41.18 -16.53 -17.99
C PRO A 326 -41.03 -16.48 -19.52
N THR A 327 -41.05 -15.28 -20.08
CA THR A 327 -40.74 -15.03 -21.49
C THR A 327 -39.25 -15.21 -21.79
N PRO A 328 -38.85 -15.70 -22.98
CA PRO A 328 -37.44 -15.82 -23.36
C PRO A 328 -36.71 -14.47 -23.36
N ASP A 329 -35.42 -14.52 -22.97
CA ASP A 329 -34.50 -13.39 -22.96
C ASP A 329 -34.12 -12.93 -24.39
N PRO A 330 -33.68 -11.67 -24.61
CA PRO A 330 -33.20 -11.19 -25.90
C PRO A 330 -31.88 -11.84 -26.36
N ASP A 331 -31.65 -11.86 -27.68
CA ASP A 331 -30.37 -12.25 -28.28
C ASP A 331 -29.21 -11.36 -27.76
N PRO A 332 -28.02 -11.92 -27.46
CA PRO A 332 -26.86 -11.16 -27.05
C PRO A 332 -26.35 -10.24 -28.19
N THR A 333 -25.91 -9.04 -27.82
CA THR A 333 -25.29 -8.10 -28.76
C THR A 333 -23.95 -8.62 -29.30
N PRO A 334 -23.55 -8.28 -30.54
CA PRO A 334 -22.29 -8.74 -31.11
C PRO A 334 -21.06 -8.31 -30.30
N ASP A 335 -20.14 -9.27 -30.16
CA ASP A 335 -18.83 -9.17 -29.50
C ASP A 335 -17.97 -8.02 -30.08
N PRO A 336 -17.29 -7.18 -29.27
CA PRO A 336 -16.33 -6.21 -29.77
C PRO A 336 -15.26 -6.86 -30.66
N THR A 337 -14.98 -6.23 -31.81
CA THR A 337 -14.03 -6.79 -32.78
C THR A 337 -12.61 -6.82 -32.20
N PRO A 338 -11.92 -7.97 -32.17
CA PRO A 338 -10.59 -8.06 -31.58
C PRO A 338 -9.57 -7.22 -32.34
N THR A 339 -8.71 -6.54 -31.59
CA THR A 339 -7.52 -5.85 -32.07
C THR A 339 -6.61 -6.84 -32.84
N PRO A 340 -6.01 -6.45 -33.98
CA PRO A 340 -5.16 -7.37 -34.75
C PRO A 340 -3.92 -7.77 -33.94
N PRO A 341 -3.49 -9.05 -34.02
CA PRO A 341 -2.40 -9.56 -33.20
C PRO A 341 -1.05 -8.94 -33.57
N VAL A 342 -0.23 -8.66 -32.56
CA VAL A 342 1.17 -8.27 -32.74
C VAL A 342 1.93 -9.47 -33.33
N ASN A 343 2.55 -9.26 -34.50
CA ASN A 343 3.23 -10.33 -35.25
C ASN A 343 4.67 -10.54 -34.73
N LEU A 344 4.82 -11.35 -33.67
CA LEU A 344 5.98 -11.31 -32.78
C LEU A 344 7.32 -11.86 -33.31
N PHE A 345 7.39 -12.71 -34.35
CA PHE A 345 8.68 -13.23 -34.85
C PHE A 345 8.72 -13.62 -36.34
N PRO A 346 9.55 -12.96 -37.16
CA PRO A 346 10.19 -13.51 -38.35
C PRO A 346 11.44 -14.34 -38.00
N LEU A 347 12.03 -15.02 -38.99
CA LEU A 347 13.29 -15.76 -38.82
C LEU A 347 14.52 -14.88 -39.16
N PRO A 348 15.63 -14.97 -38.41
CA PRO A 348 16.85 -14.22 -38.70
C PRO A 348 17.53 -14.68 -40.00
N LEU A 349 18.07 -13.73 -40.76
CA LEU A 349 18.92 -13.98 -41.93
C LEU A 349 20.41 -13.88 -41.55
N PRO A 350 21.28 -14.80 -42.00
CA PRO A 350 22.71 -14.71 -41.71
C PRO A 350 23.39 -13.56 -42.46
N GLY A 351 24.16 -12.72 -41.75
CA GLY A 351 25.17 -11.85 -42.36
C GLY A 351 24.96 -10.33 -42.32
N VAL A 352 24.17 -9.80 -41.38
CA VAL A 352 24.15 -8.35 -41.11
C VAL A 352 25.44 -7.95 -40.35
N PRO A 353 26.14 -6.85 -40.69
CA PRO A 353 27.27 -6.34 -39.89
C PRO A 353 26.79 -5.81 -38.54
N ILE A 354 27.57 -6.05 -37.49
CA ILE A 354 27.23 -5.70 -36.11
C ILE A 354 28.18 -4.58 -35.67
N GLU A 355 27.65 -3.36 -35.54
CA GLU A 355 28.39 -2.21 -35.03
C GLU A 355 28.45 -2.22 -33.49
N PRO A 356 29.50 -1.63 -32.88
CA PRO A 356 29.72 -1.77 -31.43
C PRO A 356 28.66 -1.02 -30.62
N PRO A 357 28.24 -1.56 -29.46
CA PRO A 357 27.40 -0.82 -28.53
C PRO A 357 28.11 0.45 -28.06
N LEU A 358 27.34 1.52 -27.83
CA LEU A 358 27.87 2.72 -27.19
C LEU A 358 28.37 2.37 -25.79
N SER A 359 29.49 2.96 -25.39
CA SER A 359 30.04 2.82 -24.05
C SER A 359 29.13 3.51 -23.04
N GLY A 360 28.63 2.76 -22.06
CA GLY A 360 28.06 3.31 -20.84
C GLY A 360 29.10 4.03 -19.97
N PRO A 361 28.72 4.48 -18.76
CA PRO A 361 29.66 5.10 -17.83
C PRO A 361 30.87 4.17 -17.57
N THR A 362 32.08 4.73 -17.62
CA THR A 362 33.34 3.97 -17.59
C THR A 362 33.91 3.74 -16.20
N GLU A 363 33.11 3.94 -15.15
CA GLU A 363 33.49 3.75 -13.76
C GLU A 363 32.74 2.54 -13.20
N ASN A 364 33.46 1.61 -12.58
CA ASN A 364 32.83 0.56 -11.78
C ASN A 364 32.22 1.24 -10.53
N PRO A 365 31.03 0.82 -10.06
CA PRO A 365 30.49 1.32 -8.80
C PRO A 365 31.43 1.01 -7.61
N PRO A 366 31.31 1.74 -6.49
CA PRO A 366 32.14 1.52 -5.30
C PRO A 366 32.04 0.07 -4.78
N SER A 367 33.17 -0.52 -4.38
CA SER A 367 33.31 -1.93 -3.99
C SER A 367 32.68 -2.35 -2.66
N ASP A 368 31.82 -1.49 -2.10
CA ASP A 368 31.42 -1.50 -0.69
C ASP A 368 29.88 -1.57 -0.52
N LEU A 369 29.15 -1.80 -1.61
CA LEU A 369 27.69 -1.95 -1.71
C LEU A 369 27.32 -3.42 -2.04
N PRO A 370 26.12 -3.92 -1.70
CA PRO A 370 25.77 -5.33 -1.82
C PRO A 370 25.50 -5.81 -3.27
N ASP A 371 25.84 -7.08 -3.53
CA ASP A 371 25.96 -7.68 -4.88
C ASP A 371 24.66 -7.76 -5.75
N ASP A 372 23.50 -7.33 -5.24
CA ASP A 372 22.18 -7.41 -5.91
C ASP A 372 21.59 -6.04 -6.34
N GLU A 373 22.30 -4.94 -6.07
CA GLU A 373 21.82 -3.55 -6.21
C GLU A 373 21.75 -3.06 -7.68
N PHE A 374 22.46 -3.70 -8.61
CA PHE A 374 22.60 -3.25 -10.00
C PHE A 374 22.10 -4.27 -11.03
N VAL A 375 21.52 -3.80 -12.14
CA VAL A 375 21.23 -4.64 -13.32
C VAL A 375 22.35 -4.49 -14.35
N TYR A 376 23.07 -5.58 -14.60
CA TYR A 376 24.16 -5.67 -15.57
C TYR A 376 23.63 -5.96 -16.97
N ARG A 377 24.07 -5.17 -17.97
CA ARG A 377 23.79 -5.45 -19.39
C ARG A 377 24.97 -6.18 -20.04
N LEU A 378 24.71 -7.38 -20.56
CA LEU A 378 25.58 -8.11 -21.47
C LEU A 378 25.06 -8.02 -22.90
N TYR A 379 25.93 -8.28 -23.87
CA TYR A 379 25.64 -8.20 -25.30
C TYR A 379 26.37 -9.28 -26.08
N ASN A 380 25.65 -10.06 -26.89
CA ASN A 380 26.23 -11.04 -27.79
C ASN A 380 26.59 -10.38 -29.14
N GLN A 381 27.89 -10.20 -29.37
CA GLN A 381 28.45 -9.54 -30.55
C GLN A 381 28.25 -10.33 -31.87
N GLN A 382 27.70 -11.54 -31.84
CA GLN A 382 27.39 -12.34 -33.03
C GLN A 382 25.89 -12.36 -33.37
N THR A 383 25.00 -12.20 -32.39
CA THR A 383 23.53 -12.27 -32.60
C THR A 383 22.80 -10.94 -32.38
N GLY A 384 23.42 -9.96 -31.73
CA GLY A 384 22.77 -8.70 -31.33
C GLY A 384 21.89 -8.83 -30.08
N VAL A 385 21.84 -10.01 -29.45
CA VAL A 385 21.04 -10.25 -28.24
C VAL A 385 21.62 -9.50 -27.05
N HIS A 386 20.76 -8.77 -26.33
CA HIS A 386 21.05 -8.23 -25.00
C HIS A 386 20.59 -9.19 -23.90
N ILE A 387 21.33 -9.23 -22.79
CA ILE A 387 20.99 -10.00 -21.58
C ILE A 387 21.10 -9.06 -20.38
N TYR A 388 20.11 -9.14 -19.50
CA TYR A 388 19.97 -8.37 -18.26
C TYR A 388 19.83 -9.33 -17.08
N THR A 389 20.58 -9.06 -16.01
CA THR A 389 20.61 -9.84 -14.74
C THR A 389 21.20 -8.96 -13.63
N SER A 390 20.75 -9.12 -12.39
CA SER A 390 21.48 -8.55 -11.24
C SER A 390 22.54 -9.49 -10.67
N SER A 391 22.58 -10.76 -11.10
CA SER A 391 23.55 -11.71 -10.55
C SER A 391 24.93 -11.56 -11.20
N GLU A 392 25.91 -11.06 -10.44
CA GLU A 392 27.34 -11.09 -10.79
C GLU A 392 27.78 -12.50 -11.26
N ALA A 393 27.35 -13.54 -10.53
CA ALA A 393 27.69 -14.92 -10.83
C ALA A 393 27.09 -15.39 -12.16
N GLU A 394 25.90 -14.94 -12.54
CA GLU A 394 25.32 -15.26 -13.85
C GLU A 394 26.05 -14.49 -14.98
N ARG A 395 26.28 -13.19 -14.80
CA ARG A 395 27.06 -12.34 -15.72
C ARG A 395 28.41 -12.97 -16.05
N ASP A 396 29.16 -13.38 -15.02
CA ASP A 396 30.49 -13.96 -15.18
C ASP A 396 30.43 -15.34 -15.86
N ASN A 397 29.41 -16.16 -15.58
CA ASN A 397 29.19 -17.43 -16.27
C ASN A 397 28.84 -17.25 -17.76
N PHE A 398 28.07 -16.22 -18.14
CA PHE A 398 27.81 -15.91 -19.55
C PHE A 398 29.11 -15.51 -20.28
N VAL A 399 29.88 -14.56 -19.74
CA VAL A 399 31.17 -14.12 -20.33
C VAL A 399 32.20 -15.27 -20.40
N ALA A 400 32.19 -16.18 -19.43
CA ALA A 400 33.08 -17.34 -19.42
C ALA A 400 32.65 -18.48 -20.36
N SER A 401 31.40 -18.52 -20.83
CA SER A 401 30.84 -19.64 -21.61
C SER A 401 30.75 -19.39 -23.13
N ASP A 402 30.49 -18.15 -23.56
CA ASP A 402 30.51 -17.76 -24.98
C ASP A 402 31.45 -16.55 -25.21
N PRO A 403 32.56 -16.69 -25.96
CA PRO A 403 33.48 -15.59 -26.24
C PRO A 403 32.89 -14.49 -27.15
N ASN A 404 31.67 -14.64 -27.66
CA ASN A 404 30.92 -13.58 -28.32
C ASN A 404 30.12 -12.71 -27.33
N ILE A 405 29.93 -13.12 -26.08
CA ILE A 405 29.22 -12.33 -25.06
C ILE A 405 30.22 -11.42 -24.35
N ILE A 406 29.94 -10.11 -24.39
CA ILE A 406 30.66 -9.11 -23.61
C ILE A 406 29.76 -8.51 -22.54
N TYR A 407 30.30 -8.26 -21.35
CA TYR A 407 29.71 -7.35 -20.38
C TYR A 407 29.93 -5.90 -20.84
N LEU A 408 28.92 -5.03 -20.69
CA LEU A 408 29.00 -3.62 -21.09
C LEU A 408 29.18 -2.69 -19.88
N ALA A 409 28.18 -2.64 -18.99
CA ALA A 409 28.09 -1.77 -17.82
C ALA A 409 26.87 -2.21 -16.96
N PRO A 410 26.72 -1.67 -15.73
CA PRO A 410 25.40 -1.49 -15.13
C PRO A 410 24.55 -0.60 -16.04
N VAL A 411 23.23 -0.78 -16.06
CA VAL A 411 22.32 0.03 -16.90
C VAL A 411 21.17 0.67 -16.15
N PHE A 412 20.83 0.15 -14.98
CA PHE A 412 19.93 0.75 -13.99
C PHE A 412 20.08 -0.03 -12.67
N GLU A 413 19.63 0.55 -11.57
CA GLU A 413 19.61 -0.10 -10.25
C GLU A 413 18.37 -1.00 -10.11
N THR A 414 18.43 -1.97 -9.20
CA THR A 414 17.25 -2.73 -8.77
C THR A 414 16.43 -1.86 -7.81
N SER A 415 15.11 -2.02 -7.81
CA SER A 415 14.29 -1.34 -6.79
C SER A 415 14.31 -2.12 -5.48
N ASP A 416 14.37 -1.43 -4.34
CA ASP A 416 14.19 -2.04 -3.02
C ASP A 416 12.97 -3.00 -3.00
N PRO A 417 13.09 -4.25 -2.49
CA PRO A 417 11.98 -5.21 -2.46
C PRO A 417 10.77 -4.75 -1.63
N PHE A 418 10.94 -3.79 -0.71
CA PHE A 418 9.92 -3.18 0.12
C PHE A 418 9.34 -1.88 -0.48
N PHE A 419 9.90 -1.36 -1.58
CA PHE A 419 9.36 -0.18 -2.26
C PHE A 419 7.94 -0.46 -2.80
N PRO A 420 6.94 0.41 -2.59
CA PRO A 420 5.61 0.19 -3.12
C PRO A 420 5.58 0.09 -4.66
N ALA A 421 4.90 -0.94 -5.17
CA ALA A 421 4.93 -1.37 -6.57
C ALA A 421 6.29 -1.91 -7.07
N SER A 422 7.22 -2.27 -6.17
CA SER A 422 8.34 -3.18 -6.44
C SER A 422 7.82 -4.54 -6.92
N VAL A 423 8.21 -4.91 -8.13
CA VAL A 423 7.74 -6.10 -8.86
C VAL A 423 8.92 -6.86 -9.45
N GLU A 424 8.75 -8.17 -9.62
CA GLU A 424 9.79 -9.05 -10.15
C GLU A 424 9.77 -9.05 -11.68
N VAL A 425 10.93 -8.86 -12.31
CA VAL A 425 11.08 -8.98 -13.76
C VAL A 425 11.32 -10.44 -14.12
N PHE A 426 10.33 -11.07 -14.74
CA PHE A 426 10.40 -12.45 -15.23
C PHE A 426 11.08 -12.51 -16.59
N ARG A 427 12.08 -13.40 -16.71
CA ARG A 427 12.82 -13.63 -17.96
C ARG A 427 12.37 -14.91 -18.65
N TYR A 428 12.23 -14.81 -19.97
CA TYR A 428 11.82 -15.89 -20.86
C TYR A 428 12.83 -16.06 -21.99
N TYR A 429 13.47 -17.22 -22.09
CA TYR A 429 14.45 -17.56 -23.11
C TYR A 429 13.80 -18.14 -24.37
N ASN A 430 14.25 -17.69 -25.55
CA ASN A 430 13.80 -18.19 -26.85
C ASN A 430 14.85 -19.15 -27.48
N PRO A 431 14.61 -20.48 -27.46
CA PRO A 431 15.58 -21.46 -27.95
C PRO A 431 15.75 -21.49 -29.49
N PHE A 432 15.00 -20.70 -30.26
CA PHE A 432 15.13 -20.66 -31.73
C PHE A 432 16.16 -19.66 -32.25
N ASN A 433 16.35 -18.54 -31.55
CA ASN A 433 17.21 -17.41 -31.95
C ASN A 433 18.19 -16.99 -30.83
N GLY A 434 18.00 -17.48 -29.60
CA GLY A 434 18.78 -17.10 -28.42
C GLY A 434 18.37 -15.78 -27.76
N SER A 435 17.23 -15.18 -28.14
CA SER A 435 16.76 -13.91 -27.56
C SER A 435 16.08 -14.12 -26.20
N TYR A 436 16.00 -13.04 -25.41
CA TYR A 436 15.29 -13.01 -24.14
C TYR A 436 14.16 -11.98 -24.17
N LEU A 437 13.04 -12.31 -23.49
CA LEU A 437 11.95 -11.39 -23.18
C LEU A 437 11.91 -11.18 -21.66
N TYR A 438 11.60 -9.95 -21.25
CA TYR A 438 11.52 -9.50 -19.86
C TYR A 438 10.17 -8.82 -19.62
N THR A 439 9.48 -9.13 -18.53
CA THR A 439 8.18 -8.54 -18.19
C THR A 439 7.90 -8.54 -16.68
N THR A 440 7.16 -7.54 -16.21
CA THR A 440 6.63 -7.41 -14.84
C THR A 440 5.15 -7.77 -14.72
N THR A 441 4.46 -8.01 -15.85
CA THR A 441 2.98 -8.13 -15.90
C THR A 441 2.53 -9.60 -15.93
N ASP A 442 1.55 -9.95 -15.11
CA ASP A 442 1.00 -11.31 -15.10
C ASP A 442 0.18 -11.61 -16.36
N GLU A 443 -0.32 -10.59 -17.04
CA GLU A 443 -1.02 -10.67 -18.33
C GLU A 443 -0.06 -11.10 -19.46
N GLU A 444 1.13 -10.48 -19.58
CA GLU A 444 2.12 -10.90 -20.59
C GLU A 444 2.65 -12.32 -20.25
N ARG A 445 2.84 -12.64 -18.97
CA ARG A 445 3.25 -13.98 -18.52
C ARG A 445 2.21 -15.07 -18.81
N ALA A 446 0.94 -14.79 -18.56
CA ALA A 446 -0.18 -15.69 -18.87
C ALA A 446 -0.33 -15.86 -20.38
N PHE A 447 -0.31 -14.76 -21.14
CA PHE A 447 -0.37 -14.78 -22.59
C PHE A 447 0.76 -15.60 -23.22
N ILE A 448 2.01 -15.42 -22.76
CA ILE A 448 3.16 -16.23 -23.19
C ILE A 448 2.94 -17.71 -22.89
N SER A 449 2.46 -18.04 -21.68
CA SER A 449 2.29 -19.42 -21.24
C SER A 449 1.21 -20.17 -22.03
N GLU A 450 0.16 -19.48 -22.49
CA GLU A 450 -0.89 -20.04 -23.33
C GLU A 450 -0.55 -20.03 -24.83
N ASN A 451 -0.03 -18.91 -25.33
CA ASN A 451 0.05 -18.61 -26.78
C ASN A 451 1.47 -18.79 -27.36
N VAL A 452 2.52 -18.75 -26.53
CA VAL A 452 3.93 -18.88 -26.96
C VAL A 452 4.70 -19.94 -26.13
N PRO A 453 4.19 -21.19 -25.98
CA PRO A 453 4.75 -22.23 -25.10
C PRO A 453 6.12 -22.78 -25.54
N THR A 454 6.75 -22.17 -26.56
CA THR A 454 8.14 -22.43 -26.95
C THR A 454 9.15 -21.55 -26.23
N LEU A 455 8.71 -20.47 -25.56
CA LEU A 455 9.55 -19.69 -24.65
C LEU A 455 9.71 -20.44 -23.33
N ILE A 456 10.95 -20.49 -22.82
CA ILE A 456 11.29 -21.15 -21.57
C ILE A 456 11.34 -20.09 -20.47
N SER A 457 10.42 -20.17 -19.52
CA SER A 457 10.46 -19.33 -18.31
C SER A 457 11.69 -19.67 -17.47
N GLU A 458 12.55 -18.70 -17.23
CA GLU A 458 13.72 -18.82 -16.36
C GLU A 458 13.46 -18.26 -14.95
N GLY A 459 12.30 -17.61 -14.74
CA GLY A 459 11.87 -17.11 -13.44
C GLY A 459 12.17 -15.62 -13.24
N PRO A 460 12.00 -15.09 -12.01
CA PRO A 460 12.32 -13.71 -11.69
C PRO A 460 13.85 -13.53 -11.68
N GLN A 461 14.33 -12.39 -12.18
CA GLN A 461 15.77 -12.12 -12.31
C GLN A 461 16.27 -10.95 -11.45
N PHE A 462 15.43 -9.93 -11.28
CA PHE A 462 15.71 -8.71 -10.51
C PHE A 462 14.38 -8.00 -10.22
N ARG A 463 14.41 -6.95 -9.39
CA ARG A 463 13.24 -6.13 -9.04
C ARG A 463 13.34 -4.72 -9.60
N VAL A 464 12.18 -4.18 -9.97
CA VAL A 464 11.96 -2.84 -10.53
C VAL A 464 10.62 -2.32 -10.04
N SER A 465 10.34 -1.02 -10.14
CA SER A 465 9.00 -0.50 -9.80
C SER A 465 8.12 -0.32 -11.04
N ASN A 466 6.84 -0.66 -10.93
CA ASN A 466 5.83 -0.21 -11.91
C ASN A 466 5.39 1.26 -11.69
N PHE A 467 5.94 1.96 -10.68
CA PHE A 467 5.59 3.35 -10.32
C PHE A 467 6.79 4.31 -10.43
N GLN A 468 6.55 5.52 -10.96
CA GLN A 468 7.53 6.60 -11.00
C GLN A 468 7.57 7.38 -9.67
N GLY A 469 8.27 6.81 -8.69
CA GLY A 469 8.57 7.52 -7.43
C GLY A 469 9.64 8.61 -7.58
N PRO A 470 9.83 9.45 -6.56
CA PRO A 470 11.01 10.30 -6.46
C PRO A 470 12.30 9.49 -6.52
N GLY A 471 13.29 9.95 -7.30
CA GLY A 471 14.54 9.20 -7.51
C GLY A 471 14.44 8.02 -8.49
N MET A 472 13.28 7.83 -9.14
CA MET A 472 13.08 6.75 -10.10
C MET A 472 13.16 7.22 -11.55
N ASP A 473 14.12 6.69 -12.30
CA ASP A 473 14.28 6.90 -13.74
C ASP A 473 13.42 5.91 -14.57
N PRO A 474 12.85 6.33 -15.72
CA PRO A 474 12.10 5.47 -16.61
C PRO A 474 13.01 4.53 -17.42
N VAL A 475 12.78 3.21 -17.34
CA VAL A 475 13.48 2.24 -18.19
C VAL A 475 12.68 1.99 -19.46
N TYR A 476 13.25 2.36 -20.61
CA TYR A 476 12.58 2.32 -21.90
C TYR A 476 12.74 0.95 -22.60
N ARG A 477 11.64 0.26 -22.95
CA ARG A 477 11.63 -0.98 -23.74
C ARG A 477 11.63 -0.66 -25.22
N PHE A 478 12.63 -1.18 -25.94
CA PHE A 478 12.64 -1.27 -27.39
C PHE A 478 12.48 -2.73 -27.85
N TYR A 479 12.14 -2.90 -29.12
CA TYR A 479 11.96 -4.21 -29.76
C TYR A 479 12.44 -4.13 -31.23
N GLU A 480 13.23 -5.11 -31.68
CA GLU A 480 13.66 -5.23 -33.08
C GLU A 480 12.86 -6.33 -33.80
N PRO A 481 11.88 -5.99 -34.66
CA PRO A 481 10.92 -6.97 -35.15
C PRO A 481 11.48 -8.05 -36.09
N LYS A 482 12.74 -7.97 -36.57
CA LYS A 482 13.29 -8.98 -37.50
C LYS A 482 14.00 -10.12 -36.77
N THR A 483 14.62 -9.82 -35.63
CA THR A 483 15.34 -10.79 -34.79
C THR A 483 14.53 -11.25 -33.61
N GLY A 484 13.60 -10.43 -33.10
CA GLY A 484 12.87 -10.66 -31.86
C GLY A 484 13.63 -10.22 -30.61
N VAL A 485 14.67 -9.40 -30.74
CA VAL A 485 15.46 -8.88 -29.62
C VAL A 485 14.73 -7.72 -28.92
N HIS A 486 14.77 -7.73 -27.58
CA HIS A 486 14.43 -6.58 -26.76
C HIS A 486 15.68 -5.86 -26.25
N PHE A 487 15.57 -4.54 -26.10
CA PHE A 487 16.62 -3.67 -25.56
C PHE A 487 16.00 -2.77 -24.48
N PHE A 488 16.74 -2.52 -23.41
CA PHE A 488 16.30 -1.73 -22.25
C PHE A 488 17.42 -0.76 -21.82
N THR A 489 17.02 0.45 -21.43
CA THR A 489 17.92 1.49 -20.90
C THR A 489 17.14 2.51 -20.09
N SER A 490 17.69 3.02 -18.99
CA SER A 490 17.21 4.24 -18.31
C SER A 490 17.80 5.52 -18.93
N SER A 491 18.90 5.40 -19.69
CA SER A 491 19.61 6.57 -20.22
C SER A 491 18.80 7.26 -21.32
N GLU A 492 18.24 8.41 -20.99
CA GLU A 492 17.56 9.34 -21.91
C GLU A 492 18.39 9.58 -23.18
N SER A 493 19.70 9.75 -23.04
CA SER A 493 20.63 9.96 -24.16
C SER A 493 20.86 8.71 -25.03
N GLU A 494 20.73 7.51 -24.46
CA GLU A 494 20.80 6.26 -25.22
C GLU A 494 19.47 5.99 -25.94
N ARG A 495 18.32 6.28 -25.29
CA ARG A 495 16.99 6.28 -25.91
C ARG A 495 16.96 7.18 -27.15
N GLU A 496 17.34 8.46 -27.01
CA GLU A 496 17.40 9.41 -28.12
C GLU A 496 18.34 8.95 -29.23
N PHE A 497 19.49 8.35 -28.89
CA PHE A 497 20.42 7.83 -29.89
C PHE A 497 19.83 6.65 -30.68
N VAL A 498 19.21 5.67 -30.00
CA VAL A 498 18.61 4.49 -30.65
C VAL A 498 17.50 4.92 -31.61
N GLU A 499 16.59 5.79 -31.17
CA GLU A 499 15.50 6.32 -32.02
C GLU A 499 16.02 7.08 -33.25
N ALA A 500 17.06 7.89 -33.09
CA ALA A 500 17.58 8.72 -34.16
C ALA A 500 18.48 7.98 -35.16
N ASN A 501 19.13 6.88 -34.75
CA ASN A 501 20.21 6.24 -35.53
C ASN A 501 20.01 4.75 -35.85
N ILE A 502 19.15 4.02 -35.13
CA ILE A 502 19.01 2.55 -35.27
C ILE A 502 17.56 2.16 -35.65
N PRO A 503 17.11 2.46 -36.90
CA PRO A 503 15.71 2.45 -37.30
C PRO A 503 15.04 1.07 -37.40
N ASP A 504 15.76 -0.01 -37.07
CA ASP A 504 15.20 -1.36 -36.95
C ASP A 504 14.64 -1.64 -35.54
N TYR A 505 15.10 -0.91 -34.52
CA TYR A 505 14.47 -0.92 -33.19
C TYR A 505 13.28 0.03 -33.16
N GLN A 506 12.20 -0.41 -32.50
CA GLN A 506 10.99 0.36 -32.25
C GLN A 506 10.86 0.59 -30.74
N LEU A 507 10.69 1.84 -30.31
CA LEU A 507 10.30 2.14 -28.93
C LEU A 507 8.89 1.57 -28.68
N ILE A 508 8.74 0.79 -27.62
CA ILE A 508 7.45 0.33 -27.12
C ILE A 508 6.90 1.34 -26.09
N GLY A 509 7.77 1.85 -25.23
CA GLY A 509 7.44 2.85 -24.21
C GLY A 509 8.35 2.70 -22.98
N VAL A 510 7.94 3.28 -21.86
CA VAL A 510 8.49 2.92 -20.54
C VAL A 510 8.01 1.50 -20.20
N ALA A 511 8.91 0.68 -19.67
CA ALA A 511 8.68 -0.71 -19.30
C ALA A 511 8.36 -0.86 -17.81
N TRP A 512 9.10 -0.10 -17.01
CA TRP A 512 9.11 0.00 -15.57
C TRP A 512 10.03 1.18 -15.20
N PHE A 513 10.20 1.44 -13.91
CA PHE A 513 11.10 2.45 -13.35
C PHE A 513 12.13 1.80 -12.44
N SER A 514 13.28 2.44 -12.31
CA SER A 514 14.45 1.98 -11.54
C SER A 514 15.05 3.11 -10.72
N GLU A 515 15.77 2.80 -9.65
CA GLU A 515 16.55 3.79 -8.90
C GLU A 515 17.68 4.37 -9.78
N SER A 516 18.11 5.61 -9.49
CA SER A 516 18.92 6.45 -10.38
C SER A 516 20.44 6.27 -10.18
N LEU A 517 21.15 5.95 -11.27
CA LEU A 517 22.62 5.77 -11.35
C LEU A 517 23.46 7.07 -11.24
#